data_AF-A0A6C0FEW8-F1
#
_entry.id   AF-A0A6C0FEW8-F1
#
_cell.length_a   1.000
_cell.length_b   1.000
_cell.length_c   1.000
_cell.angle_alpha   90.00
_cell.angle_beta   90.00
_cell.angle_gamma   90.00
#
_symmetry.space_group_name_H-M   'P 1'
#
loop_
_entity.id
_entity.type
_entity.pdbx_description
1 polymer ?
#
loop_
_entity_poly.entity_id
_entity_poly.type
_entity_poly.pdbx_seq_one_letter_code
_entity_poly.pdbx_strand_id
1 'polypeptide(L)'
;MVEENQKNKLYIITITLDFFIIYLLLNFELNLIDIIWCLTVLICHITFLYALKTDYKDLLDFLHIFVFAIPFFSVFTTNVITKIVTCVLLYIIQLLWIKEKKCILNEEQYDFGYGDYISYYTLSLSILLSFQAGYYLHQLNVREIYNSSVI
;
A
#
# COMPACT_ATOMS: atom_id res chain seq x y z
N MET A 1 -10.99 -10.79 -18.95
CA MET A 1 -9.59 -10.43 -19.26
C MET A 1 -9.42 -8.94 -19.01
N VAL A 2 -8.41 -8.53 -18.23
CA VAL A 2 -8.16 -7.11 -17.92
C VAL A 2 -7.72 -6.40 -19.20
N GLU A 3 -8.30 -5.23 -19.50
CA GLU A 3 -7.96 -4.48 -20.71
C GLU A 3 -6.49 -4.00 -20.69
N GLU A 4 -5.85 -3.91 -21.84
CA GLU A 4 -4.43 -3.54 -21.94
C GLU A 4 -4.12 -2.16 -21.30
N ASN A 5 -5.02 -1.20 -21.47
CA ASN A 5 -4.89 0.12 -20.84
C ASN A 5 -4.97 0.04 -19.31
N GLN A 6 -5.82 -0.84 -18.77
CA GLN A 6 -5.95 -1.09 -17.35
C GLN A 6 -4.70 -1.79 -16.79
N LYS A 7 -4.15 -2.77 -17.52
CA LYS A 7 -2.87 -3.39 -17.17
C LYS A 7 -1.75 -2.36 -17.10
N ASN A 8 -1.65 -1.47 -18.10
CA ASN A 8 -0.64 -0.42 -18.11
C ASN A 8 -0.74 0.52 -16.90
N LYS A 9 -1.96 0.91 -16.49
CA LYS A 9 -2.17 1.70 -15.27
C LYS A 9 -1.65 0.95 -14.03
N LEU A 10 -1.99 -0.35 -13.91
CA LEU A 10 -1.55 -1.19 -12.79
C LEU A 10 -0.03 -1.34 -12.76
N TYR A 11 0.62 -1.62 -13.91
CA TYR A 11 2.08 -1.68 -14.02
C TYR A 11 2.75 -0.40 -13.51
N ILE A 12 2.28 0.76 -13.99
CA ILE A 12 2.85 2.07 -13.60
C ILE A 12 2.71 2.29 -12.09
N ILE A 13 1.54 2.00 -11.52
CA ILE A 13 1.29 2.19 -10.09
C ILE A 13 2.18 1.27 -9.27
N THR A 14 2.23 -0.03 -9.59
CA THR A 14 3.03 -1.01 -8.86
C THR A 14 4.51 -0.67 -8.91
N ILE A 15 5.07 -0.36 -10.09
CA ILE A 15 6.48 0.02 -10.25
C ILE A 15 6.79 1.32 -9.48
N THR A 16 5.89 2.29 -9.51
CA THR A 16 6.06 3.54 -8.76
C THR A 16 6.14 3.28 -7.26
N LEU A 17 5.28 2.40 -6.73
CA LEU A 17 5.30 2.03 -5.31
C LEU A 17 6.56 1.24 -4.93
N ASP A 18 7.00 0.33 -5.79
CA ASP A 18 8.23 -0.44 -5.58
C ASP A 18 9.44 0.48 -5.45
N PHE A 19 9.53 1.52 -6.27
CA PHE A 19 10.59 2.52 -6.16
C PHE A 19 10.62 3.17 -4.77
N PHE A 20 9.47 3.56 -4.22
CA PHE A 20 9.39 4.14 -2.87
C PHE A 20 9.78 3.15 -1.78
N ILE A 21 9.38 1.88 -1.90
CA ILE A 21 9.70 0.84 -0.91
C ILE A 21 11.20 0.50 -0.95
N ILE A 22 11.79 0.41 -2.14
CA ILE A 22 13.23 0.20 -2.30
C ILE A 22 14.01 1.40 -1.76
N TYR A 23 13.56 2.62 -2.06
CA TYR A 23 14.16 3.84 -1.50
C TYR A 23 14.15 3.81 0.03
N LEU A 24 13.03 3.40 0.65
CA LEU A 24 12.90 3.24 2.09
C LEU A 24 13.91 2.23 2.67
N LEU A 25 14.02 1.05 2.04
CA LEU A 25 14.98 0.00 2.45
C LEU A 25 16.45 0.43 2.37
N LEU A 26 16.80 1.31 1.43
CA LEU A 26 18.18 1.72 1.19
C LEU A 26 18.62 2.96 1.99
N ASN A 27 17.67 3.84 2.35
CA ASN A 27 18.01 5.17 2.89
C ASN A 27 17.58 5.38 4.35
N PHE A 28 16.86 4.43 4.96
CA PHE A 28 16.38 4.56 6.33
C PHE A 28 16.78 3.37 7.19
N GLU A 29 17.05 3.62 8.46
CA GLU A 29 17.17 2.57 9.46
C GLU A 29 15.77 2.05 9.79
N LEU A 30 15.54 0.78 9.46
CA LEU A 30 14.26 0.12 9.62
C LEU A 30 14.38 -0.96 10.69
N ASN A 31 13.33 -1.07 11.51
CA ASN A 31 13.25 -2.18 12.44
C ASN A 31 12.90 -3.48 11.69
N LEU A 32 12.98 -4.62 12.38
CA LEU A 32 12.69 -5.92 11.78
C LEU A 32 11.27 -6.03 11.18
N ILE A 33 10.26 -5.46 11.85
CA ILE A 33 8.87 -5.48 11.38
C ILE A 33 8.72 -4.66 10.10
N ASP A 34 9.33 -3.48 10.04
CA ASP A 34 9.33 -2.60 8.87
C ASP A 34 9.98 -3.30 7.67
N ILE A 35 11.12 -3.98 7.88
CA ILE A 35 11.82 -4.76 6.84
C ILE A 35 10.95 -5.91 6.34
N ILE A 36 10.38 -6.72 7.25
CA ILE A 36 9.51 -7.84 6.88
C ILE A 36 8.31 -7.34 6.06
N TRP A 37 7.71 -6.22 6.47
CA TRP A 37 6.60 -5.62 5.74
C TRP A 37 7.02 -5.21 4.32
N CYS A 38 8.13 -4.47 4.18
CA CYS A 38 8.64 -4.04 2.88
C CYS A 38 8.95 -5.21 1.94
N LEU A 39 9.64 -6.24 2.43
CA LEU A 39 9.96 -7.43 1.64
C LEU A 39 8.69 -8.19 1.23
N THR A 40 7.71 -8.29 2.12
CA THR A 40 6.42 -8.93 1.82
C THR A 40 5.67 -8.18 0.71
N VAL A 41 5.65 -6.84 0.76
CA VAL A 41 5.03 -6.03 -0.30
C VAL A 41 5.74 -6.23 -1.64
N LEU A 42 7.08 -6.17 -1.66
CA LEU A 42 7.85 -6.35 -2.89
C LEU A 42 7.64 -7.73 -3.51
N ILE A 43 7.62 -8.80 -2.70
CA ILE A 43 7.33 -10.16 -3.18
C ILE A 43 5.91 -10.24 -3.76
N CYS A 44 4.93 -9.63 -3.09
CA CYS A 44 3.56 -9.57 -3.57
C CYS A 44 3.48 -8.83 -4.92
N HIS A 45 4.18 -7.70 -5.06
CA HIS A 45 4.22 -6.91 -6.29
C HIS A 45 4.91 -7.66 -7.44
N ILE A 46 6.05 -8.31 -7.20
CA ILE A 46 6.71 -9.16 -8.21
C ILE A 46 5.75 -10.25 -8.71
N THR A 47 5.07 -10.92 -7.77
CA THR A 47 4.11 -11.99 -8.10
C THR A 47 2.91 -11.42 -8.86
N PHE A 48 2.45 -10.22 -8.50
CA PHE A 48 1.36 -9.51 -9.18
C PHE A 48 1.73 -9.11 -10.61
N LEU A 49 2.91 -8.54 -10.82
CA LEU A 49 3.39 -8.20 -12.16
C LEU A 49 3.55 -9.45 -13.04
N TYR A 50 4.03 -10.56 -12.46
CA TYR A 50 4.10 -11.84 -13.17
C TYR A 50 2.71 -12.35 -13.57
N ALA A 51 1.75 -12.33 -12.64
CA ALA A 51 0.38 -12.77 -12.89
C ALA A 51 -0.33 -11.89 -13.93
N LEU A 52 -0.09 -10.58 -13.89
CA LEU A 52 -0.63 -9.60 -14.84
C LEU A 52 -0.07 -9.80 -16.26
N LYS A 53 1.20 -10.20 -16.37
CA LYS A 53 1.86 -10.48 -17.65
C LYS A 53 1.41 -11.79 -18.27
N THR A 54 1.16 -12.80 -17.45
CA THR A 54 0.78 -14.15 -17.91
C THR A 54 -0.73 -14.35 -18.00
N ASP A 55 -1.53 -13.33 -17.66
CA ASP A 55 -2.99 -13.42 -17.55
C ASP A 55 -3.46 -14.56 -16.63
N TYR A 56 -2.66 -14.88 -15.61
CA TYR A 56 -2.98 -15.95 -14.66
C TYR A 56 -4.03 -15.46 -13.66
N LYS A 57 -5.30 -15.62 -14.03
CA LYS A 57 -6.47 -15.11 -13.30
C LYS A 57 -6.54 -15.57 -11.84
N ASP A 58 -6.42 -16.86 -11.56
CA ASP A 58 -6.56 -17.36 -10.18
C ASP A 58 -5.50 -16.74 -9.24
N LEU A 59 -4.29 -16.53 -9.76
CA LEU A 59 -3.22 -15.86 -9.03
C LEU A 59 -3.52 -14.37 -8.83
N LEU A 60 -4.08 -13.68 -9.83
CA LEU A 60 -4.51 -12.29 -9.70
C LEU A 60 -5.63 -12.13 -8.65
N ASP A 61 -6.63 -13.00 -8.66
CA ASP A 61 -7.75 -12.97 -7.71
C ASP A 61 -7.25 -13.22 -6.28
N PHE A 62 -6.32 -14.15 -6.10
CA PHE A 62 -5.66 -14.38 -4.81
C PHE A 62 -4.86 -13.16 -4.35
N LEU A 63 -4.03 -12.57 -5.23
CA LEU A 63 -3.21 -11.39 -4.93
C LEU A 63 -4.05 -10.14 -4.66
N HIS A 64 -5.23 -10.02 -5.28
CA HIS A 64 -6.15 -8.91 -5.05
C HIS A 64 -6.58 -8.84 -3.57
N ILE A 65 -6.76 -9.98 -2.90
CA ILE A 65 -7.04 -10.01 -1.45
C ILE A 65 -5.87 -9.42 -0.65
N PHE A 66 -4.63 -9.73 -1.04
CA PHE A 66 -3.43 -9.21 -0.39
C PHE A 66 -3.26 -7.69 -0.52
N VAL A 67 -3.77 -7.09 -1.60
CA VAL A 67 -3.78 -5.62 -1.76
C VAL A 67 -4.52 -4.94 -0.61
N PHE A 68 -5.48 -5.61 0.05
CA PHE A 68 -6.16 -5.07 1.24
C PHE A 68 -5.58 -5.57 2.55
N ALA A 69 -5.14 -6.83 2.60
CA ALA A 69 -4.62 -7.43 3.82
C ALA A 69 -3.24 -6.87 4.20
N ILE A 70 -2.34 -6.65 3.25
CA ILE A 70 -0.97 -6.19 3.53
C ILE A 70 -0.94 -4.75 4.10
N PRO A 71 -1.72 -3.78 3.60
CA PRO A 71 -1.83 -2.46 4.22
C PRO A 71 -2.26 -2.48 5.68
N PHE A 72 -3.08 -3.45 6.12
CA PHE A 72 -3.44 -3.56 7.54
C PHE A 72 -2.20 -3.77 8.42
N PHE A 73 -1.26 -4.59 7.97
CA PHE A 73 -0.06 -4.88 8.75
C PHE A 73 0.89 -3.67 8.87
N SER A 74 0.71 -2.62 8.05
CA SER A 74 1.47 -1.38 8.23
C SER A 74 1.06 -0.59 9.50
N VAL A 75 -0.03 -0.99 10.18
CA VAL A 75 -0.36 -0.46 11.51
C VAL A 75 0.73 -0.80 12.53
N PHE A 76 1.40 -1.96 12.37
CA PHE A 76 2.44 -2.43 13.28
C PHE A 76 3.85 -1.90 12.95
N THR A 77 4.01 -1.23 11.81
CA THR A 77 5.28 -0.60 11.45
C THR A 77 5.50 0.65 12.30
N THR A 78 6.76 1.00 12.56
CA THR A 78 7.10 2.21 13.34
C THR A 78 7.54 3.36 12.45
N ASN A 79 8.01 3.04 11.25
CA ASN A 79 8.50 4.05 10.32
C ASN A 79 7.36 4.92 9.77
N VAL A 80 7.47 6.24 9.95
CA VAL A 80 6.49 7.23 9.49
C VAL A 80 6.29 7.18 7.98
N ILE A 81 7.37 7.01 7.22
CA ILE A 81 7.33 6.97 5.76
C ILE A 81 6.57 5.73 5.29
N THR A 82 6.76 4.57 5.91
CA THR A 82 5.98 3.35 5.60
C THR A 82 4.48 3.60 5.75
N LYS A 83 4.06 4.32 6.80
CA LYS A 83 2.66 4.68 7.01
C LYS A 83 2.15 5.66 5.95
N ILE A 84 2.94 6.68 5.61
CA ILE A 84 2.61 7.65 4.56
C ILE A 84 2.45 6.95 3.20
N VAL A 85 3.40 6.10 2.82
CA VAL A 85 3.34 5.32 1.57
C VAL A 85 2.09 4.44 1.53
N THR A 86 1.74 3.81 2.66
CA THR A 86 0.51 3.02 2.75
C THR A 86 -0.75 3.89 2.61
N CYS A 87 -0.79 5.07 3.23
CA CYS A 87 -1.91 6.01 3.04
C CYS A 87 -2.05 6.45 1.58
N VAL A 88 -0.94 6.74 0.89
CA VAL A 88 -0.93 7.10 -0.53
C VAL A 88 -1.48 5.96 -1.38
N LEU A 89 -1.08 4.71 -1.11
CA LEU A 89 -1.63 3.53 -1.78
C LEU A 89 -3.16 3.43 -1.59
N LEU A 90 -3.65 3.51 -0.35
CA LEU A 90 -5.09 3.43 -0.06
C LEU A 90 -5.88 4.55 -0.76
N TYR A 91 -5.30 5.76 -0.82
CA TYR A 91 -5.89 6.88 -1.54
C TYR A 91 -5.94 6.64 -3.07
N ILE A 92 -4.87 6.13 -3.67
CA ILE A 92 -4.84 5.79 -5.09
C ILE A 92 -5.88 4.71 -5.42
N ILE A 93 -6.01 3.68 -4.59
CA ILE A 93 -7.03 2.62 -4.75
C ILE A 93 -8.44 3.26 -4.76
N GLN A 94 -8.73 4.13 -3.79
CA GLN A 94 -10.00 4.84 -3.71
C GLN A 94 -10.29 5.71 -4.95
N LEU A 95 -9.28 6.45 -5.43
CA LEU A 95 -9.41 7.25 -6.64
C LEU A 95 -9.70 6.40 -7.88
N LEU A 96 -9.03 5.25 -8.03
CA LEU A 96 -9.25 4.35 -9.15
C LEU A 96 -10.68 3.79 -9.12
N TRP A 97 -11.20 3.43 -7.96
CA TRP A 97 -12.58 2.94 -7.85
C TRP A 97 -13.61 3.99 -8.20
N ILE A 98 -13.42 5.23 -7.74
CA ILE A 98 -14.34 6.32 -8.07
C ILE A 98 -14.35 6.58 -9.59
N LYS A 99 -13.18 6.56 -10.23
CA LYS A 99 -13.05 6.82 -11.68
C LYS A 99 -13.59 5.69 -12.53
N GLU A 100 -13.24 4.44 -12.20
CA GLU A 100 -13.58 3.27 -13.01
C GLU A 100 -14.94 2.67 -12.62
N LYS A 101 -15.54 3.11 -11.49
CA LYS A 101 -16.79 2.59 -10.90
C LYS A 101 -16.79 1.07 -10.66
N LYS A 102 -15.60 0.49 -10.53
CA LYS A 102 -15.33 -0.91 -10.18
C LYS A 102 -13.88 -1.04 -9.72
N CYS A 103 -13.54 -2.17 -9.10
CA CYS A 103 -12.13 -2.54 -9.01
C CYS A 103 -11.62 -2.92 -10.40
N ILE A 104 -10.43 -2.44 -10.79
CA ILE A 104 -9.83 -2.71 -12.10
C ILE A 104 -9.58 -4.20 -12.33
N LEU A 105 -9.40 -4.96 -11.24
CA LEU A 105 -9.22 -6.41 -11.28
C LEU A 105 -10.55 -7.18 -11.30
N ASN A 106 -11.70 -6.54 -11.10
CA ASN A 106 -13.00 -7.20 -11.16
C ASN A 106 -13.53 -7.30 -12.60
N GLU A 107 -13.95 -8.50 -12.97
CA GLU A 107 -14.84 -8.68 -14.11
C GLU A 107 -16.29 -8.31 -13.74
N GLU A 108 -17.11 -8.04 -14.75
CA GLU A 108 -18.48 -7.46 -14.66
C GLU A 108 -19.48 -8.20 -13.76
N GLN A 109 -19.10 -9.35 -13.19
CA GLN A 109 -19.95 -10.21 -12.36
C GLN A 109 -19.48 -10.38 -10.92
N TYR A 110 -18.38 -9.76 -10.49
CA TYR A 110 -17.85 -9.91 -9.12
C TYR A 110 -18.01 -8.63 -8.28
N ASP A 111 -18.80 -8.74 -7.20
CA ASP A 111 -18.98 -7.71 -6.14
C ASP A 111 -17.77 -7.61 -5.18
N PHE A 112 -16.80 -8.52 -5.27
CA PHE A 112 -15.68 -8.57 -4.32
C PHE A 112 -14.62 -7.51 -4.63
N GLY A 113 -14.46 -6.50 -3.77
CA GLY A 113 -13.50 -5.40 -3.98
C GLY A 113 -14.11 -4.13 -4.58
N TYR A 114 -15.40 -4.13 -4.89
CA TYR A 114 -16.18 -2.92 -5.15
C TYR A 114 -17.46 -2.96 -4.31
N GLY A 115 -17.46 -2.23 -3.20
CA GLY A 115 -18.60 -2.21 -2.29
C GLY A 115 -18.33 -1.37 -1.05
N ASP A 116 -19.41 -0.92 -0.43
CA ASP A 116 -19.37 0.00 0.71
C ASP A 116 -18.45 -0.50 1.83
N TYR A 117 -18.44 -1.83 2.09
CA TYR A 117 -17.61 -2.44 3.13
C TYR A 117 -16.10 -2.25 2.94
N ILE A 118 -15.56 -2.48 1.74
CA ILE A 118 -14.12 -2.30 1.50
C ILE A 118 -13.78 -0.80 1.47
N SER A 119 -14.71 0.04 1.03
CA SER A 119 -14.56 1.50 1.13
C SER A 119 -14.50 1.97 2.58
N TYR A 120 -15.38 1.48 3.47
CA TYR A 120 -15.29 1.78 4.90
C TYR A 120 -14.01 1.26 5.53
N TYR A 121 -13.57 0.05 5.15
CA TYR A 121 -12.32 -0.54 5.62
C TYR A 121 -11.11 0.34 5.25
N THR A 122 -10.94 0.64 3.96
CA THR A 122 -9.82 1.43 3.45
C THR A 122 -9.83 2.86 4.02
N LEU A 123 -11.01 3.48 4.16
CA LEU A 123 -11.14 4.79 4.80
C LEU A 123 -10.73 4.73 6.28
N SER A 124 -11.26 3.76 7.03
CA SER A 124 -10.94 3.60 8.46
C SER A 124 -9.46 3.35 8.68
N LEU A 125 -8.85 2.50 7.84
CA LEU A 125 -7.42 2.22 7.87
C LEU A 125 -6.60 3.47 7.52
N SER A 126 -7.01 4.27 6.54
CA SER A 126 -6.32 5.51 6.18
C SER A 126 -6.34 6.55 7.33
N ILE A 127 -7.44 6.64 8.07
CA ILE A 127 -7.56 7.52 9.25
C ILE A 127 -6.61 7.04 10.35
N LEU A 128 -6.64 5.74 10.65
CA LEU A 128 -5.77 5.14 11.67
C LEU A 128 -4.28 5.35 11.35
N LEU A 129 -3.88 5.06 10.11
CA LEU A 129 -2.48 5.21 9.68
C LEU A 129 -2.04 6.68 9.68
N SER A 130 -2.91 7.60 9.27
CA SER A 130 -2.61 9.04 9.30
C SER A 130 -2.43 9.55 10.73
N PHE A 131 -3.29 9.10 11.65
CA PHE A 131 -3.15 9.43 13.08
C PHE A 131 -1.83 8.89 13.66
N GLN A 132 -1.50 7.63 13.40
CA GLN A 132 -0.24 7.03 13.85
C GLN A 132 0.99 7.73 13.23
N ALA A 133 0.94 8.07 11.94
CA ALA A 133 2.01 8.80 11.27
C ALA A 133 2.26 10.16 11.97
N GLY A 134 1.20 10.90 12.28
CA GLY A 134 1.28 12.16 13.02
C GLY A 134 1.87 11.98 14.43
N TYR A 135 1.46 10.94 15.16
CA TYR A 135 1.98 10.63 16.49
C TYR A 135 3.50 10.36 16.46
N TYR A 136 3.96 9.49 15.55
CA TYR A 136 5.38 9.16 15.43
C TYR A 136 6.21 10.35 14.94
N LEU A 137 5.68 11.17 14.02
CA LEU A 137 6.33 12.40 13.57
C LEU A 137 6.52 13.38 14.73
N HIS A 138 5.51 13.55 15.58
CA HIS A 138 5.62 14.40 16.76
C HIS A 138 6.70 13.90 17.73
N GLN A 139 6.77 12.58 17.98
CA GLN A 139 7.81 12.00 18.84
C GLN A 139 9.23 12.24 18.31
N LEU A 140 9.43 12.14 16.99
CA LEU A 140 10.72 12.42 16.35
C LEU A 140 11.14 13.88 16.59
N ASN A 141 10.24 14.83 16.35
CA ASN A 141 10.50 16.26 16.58
C ASN A 141 10.84 16.55 18.05
N VAL A 142 10.13 15.96 19.01
CA VAL A 142 10.42 16.16 20.44
C VAL A 142 11.80 15.62 20.82
N ARG A 143 12.20 14.47 20.27
CA ARG A 143 13.55 13.90 20.49
C ARG A 143 14.65 14.78 19.92
N GLU A 144 14.46 15.33 18.71
CA GLU A 144 15.42 16.25 18.11
C GLU A 144 15.60 17.53 18.95
N ILE A 145 14.49 18.12 19.42
CA ILE A 145 14.53 19.30 20.29
C ILE A 145 15.28 19.00 21.59
N TYR A 146 14.97 17.88 22.24
CA TYR A 146 15.67 17.47 23.47
C TYR A 146 17.17 17.28 23.22
N ASN A 147 17.55 16.55 22.17
CA ASN A 147 18.96 16.33 21.86
C ASN A 147 19.70 17.62 21.49
N SER A 148 19.03 18.59 20.87
CA SER A 148 19.61 19.90 20.54
C SER A 148 19.75 20.86 21.74
N SER A 149 19.04 20.60 22.85
CA SER A 149 19.07 21.43 24.05
C SER A 149 20.00 20.90 25.16
N VAL A 150 20.56 19.71 24.96
CA VAL A 150 21.53 19.06 25.87
C VAL A 150 22.99 19.24 25.39
N ILE A 151 23.19 19.92 24.25
CA ILE A 151 24.50 20.32 23.69
C ILE A 151 24.70 21.81 23.92
#